data_AF-A0A3D5SZM2-F1
#
_entry.id   AF-A0A3D5SZM2-F1
#
_cell.length_a   1.000
_cell.length_b   1.000
_cell.length_c   1.000
_cell.angle_alpha   90.00
_cell.angle_beta   90.00
_cell.angle_gamma   90.00
#
_symmetry.space_group_name_H-M   'P 1'
#
loop_
_entity.id
_entity.type
_entity.pdbx_description
1 polymer ?
#
loop_
_entity_poly.entity_id
_entity_poly.type
_entity_poly.pdbx_seq_one_letter_code
_entity_poly.pdbx_strand_id
1 'polypeptide(L)' 'RGWGQDKVLWATDYPLISFKRCLEDVESLGLEVEVKRKLVRENARRVFGIQAA' A
#
# COMPACT_ATOMS: atom_id res chain seq x y z
N ARG A 1 -11.10 -3.28 -9.37
CA ARG A 1 -11.64 -2.87 -8.04
C ARG A 1 -12.50 -4.03 -7.54
N GLY A 2 -12.11 -4.70 -6.47
CA GLY A 2 -12.74 -5.97 -6.05
C GLY A 2 -12.25 -6.41 -4.69
N TRP A 3 -12.66 -7.60 -4.27
CA TRP A 3 -12.43 -8.12 -2.91
C TRP A 3 -10.96 -8.17 -2.46
N GLY A 4 -10.01 -8.30 -3.39
CA GLY A 4 -8.58 -8.36 -3.08
C GLY A 4 -8.01 -7.07 -2.47
N GLN A 5 -8.68 -5.92 -2.60
CA GLN A 5 -8.17 -4.63 -2.11
C GLN A 5 -7.91 -4.58 -0.60
N ASP A 6 -8.58 -5.43 0.19
CA ASP A 6 -8.46 -5.48 1.65
C ASP A 6 -7.49 -6.58 2.12
N LYS A 7 -6.77 -7.21 1.18
CA LYS A 7 -5.93 -8.40 1.42
C LYS A 7 -4.49 -8.24 0.95
N VAL A 8 -4.10 -7.05 0.54
CA VAL A 8 -2.76 -6.75 0.04
C VAL A 8 -2.14 -5.66 0.91
N LEU A 9 -0.88 -5.87 1.27
CA LEU A 9 -0.04 -4.91 1.98
C LEU A 9 1.10 -4.46 1.07
N TRP A 10 1.42 -3.18 1.11
CA TRP A 10 2.58 -2.62 0.40
C TRP A 10 3.87 -2.84 1.20
N ALA A 11 4.94 -3.21 0.50
CA ALA A 11 6.30 -3.37 1.03
C ALA A 11 7.32 -3.13 -0.10
N THR A 12 8.55 -2.77 0.25
CA THR A 12 9.56 -2.34 -0.75
C THR A 12 10.81 -3.20 -0.82
N ASP A 13 10.98 -4.17 0.09
CA ASP A 13 12.23 -4.94 0.18
C ASP A 13 13.48 -4.03 0.28
N TYR A 14 13.36 -2.90 0.99
CA TYR A 14 14.49 -2.00 1.20
C TYR A 14 15.59 -2.72 2.00
N PRO A 15 16.87 -2.67 1.58
CA PRO A 15 17.45 -1.71 0.63
C PRO A 15 17.54 -2.16 -0.84
N LEU A 16 17.01 -3.32 -1.23
CA LEU A 16 17.11 -3.81 -2.61
C LEU A 16 16.31 -2.94 -3.59
N ILE A 17 15.11 -2.49 -3.19
CA ILE A 17 14.29 -1.57 -4.00
C ILE A 17 14.00 -0.30 -3.19
N SER A 18 14.19 0.85 -3.83
CA SER A 18 13.98 2.15 -3.17
C SER A 18 12.50 2.46 -2.94
N PHE A 19 12.19 3.19 -1.88
CA PHE A 19 10.83 3.64 -1.59
C PHE A 19 10.21 4.43 -2.74
N LYS A 20 10.99 5.33 -3.35
CA LYS A 20 10.56 6.15 -4.50
C LYS A 20 10.11 5.26 -5.65
N ARG A 21 10.94 4.29 -6.05
CA ARG A 21 10.62 3.39 -7.15
C ARG A 21 9.34 2.59 -6.87
N CYS A 22 9.21 2.00 -5.68
CA CYS A 22 8.01 1.23 -5.32
C CYS A 22 6.74 2.07 -5.28
N LEU A 23 6.81 3.35 -4.89
CA LEU A 23 5.67 4.25 -4.93
C LEU A 23 5.31 4.63 -6.37
N GLU A 24 6.30 4.94 -7.22
CA GLU A 24 6.08 5.21 -8.64
C GLU A 24 5.43 4.02 -9.36
N ASP A 25 5.86 2.79 -9.05
CA ASP A 25 5.23 1.57 -9.57
C ASP A 25 3.76 1.48 -9.15
N VAL A 26 3.41 1.84 -7.90
CA VAL A 26 2.01 1.90 -7.43
C VAL A 26 1.20 2.97 -8.15
N GLU A 27 1.76 4.17 -8.35
CA GLU A 27 1.06 5.25 -9.07
C GLU A 27 0.76 4.84 -10.54
N SER A 28 1.68 4.11 -11.18
CA SER A 28 1.53 3.65 -12.56
C SER A 28 0.34 2.70 -12.77
N LEU A 29 -0.16 2.06 -11.70
CA LEU A 29 -1.33 1.17 -11.75
C LEU A 29 -2.66 1.91 -11.93
N GLY A 30 -2.69 3.24 -11.77
CA GLY A 30 -3.91 4.04 -11.95
C GLY A 30 -5.04 3.66 -10.97
N LEU A 31 -4.68 3.24 -9.75
CA LEU A 31 -5.65 2.86 -8.72
C LEU A 31 -6.46 4.07 -8.25
N GLU A 32 -7.70 3.84 -7.83
CA GLU A 32 -8.44 4.85 -7.09
C GLU A 32 -7.70 5.28 -5.84
N VAL A 33 -7.88 6.54 -5.47
CA VAL A 33 -7.34 7.10 -4.23
C VAL A 33 -7.67 6.23 -3.01
N GLU A 34 -8.89 5.72 -2.91
CA GLU A 34 -9.30 4.89 -1.77
C GLU A 34 -8.68 3.48 -1.80
N VAL A 35 -8.50 2.87 -2.98
CA VAL A 35 -7.81 1.58 -3.10
C VAL A 35 -6.32 1.73 -2.81
N LYS A 36 -5.70 2.81 -3.30
CA LYS A 36 -4.30 3.14 -3.03
C LYS A 36 -4.06 3.37 -1.54
N ARG A 37 -4.95 4.10 -0.86
CA ARG A 37 -4.88 4.34 0.59
C ARG A 37 -4.90 3.03 1.39
N LYS A 38 -5.72 2.07 0.98
CA LYS A 38 -5.74 0.72 1.58
C LYS A 38 -4.42 -0.01 1.40
N LEU A 39 -3.92 -0.05 0.17
CA LEU A 39 -2.67 -0.72 -0.19
C LEU A 39 -1.47 -0.17 0.58
N VAL A 40 -1.28 1.15 0.57
CA VAL A 40 -0.08 1.79 1.12
C VAL A 40 -0.14 2.03 2.64
N ARG A 41 -1.33 1.94 3.26
CA ARG A 41 -1.50 2.31 4.69
C ARG A 41 -2.58 1.53 5.43
N GLU A 42 -3.85 1.65 5.05
CA GLU A 42 -4.95 1.24 5.94
C GLU A 42 -5.00 -0.27 6.22
N ASN A 43 -4.63 -1.10 5.25
CA ASN A 43 -4.56 -2.55 5.49
C ASN A 43 -3.48 -2.89 6.51
N ALA A 44 -2.30 -2.27 6.42
CA ALA A 44 -1.22 -2.47 7.38
C ALA A 44 -1.65 -1.97 8.77
N ARG A 45 -2.28 -0.80 8.81
CA ARG A 45 -2.81 -0.22 10.06
C ARG A 45 -3.77 -1.15 10.76
N ARG A 46 -4.71 -1.75 10.03
CA ARG A 46 -5.68 -2.73 10.55
C ARG A 46 -5.01 -4.02 11.01
N VAL A 47 -4.12 -4.60 10.20
CA VAL A 47 -3.48 -5.90 10.49
C VAL A 47 -2.53 -5.79 11.68
N PHE A 48 -1.78 -4.70 11.80
CA PHE A 48 -0.81 -4.50 12.88
C PHE A 48 -1.35 -3.72 14.08
N GLY A 49 -2.64 -3.32 14.07
CA GLY A 49 -3.25 -2.58 15.17
C GLY A 49 -2.65 -1.19 15.42
N ILE A 50 -2.11 -0.54 14.38
CA ILE A 50 -1.44 0.76 14.49
C ILE A 50 -2.51 1.86 14.68
N GLN A 51 -2.41 2.62 15.77
CA GLN A 51 -3.30 3.75 16.01
C GLN A 51 -2.86 4.98 15.21
N ALA A 52 -3.80 5.85 14.85
CA ALA A 52 -3.44 7.15 14.33
C ALA A 52 -2.76 7.94 15.46
N ALA A 53 -1.59 8.50 15.18
CA ALA A 53 -0.94 9.47 16.05
C ALA A 53 -1.75 10.78 16.09
#